data_AF-A0A7I6GVV0-F1
#
_entry.id   AF-A0A7I6GVV0-F1
#
_cell.length_a   1.000
_cell.length_b   1.000
_cell.length_c   1.000
_cell.angle_alpha   90.00
_cell.angle_beta   90.00
_cell.angle_gamma   90.00
#
_symmetry.space_group_name_H-M   'P 1'
#
loop_
_entity.id
_entity.type
_entity.pdbx_description
1 polymer ?
#
loop_
_entity_poly.entity_id
_entity_poly.type
_entity_poly.pdbx_seq_one_letter_code
_entity_poly.pdbx_strand_id
1 'polypeptide(L)'
;MIVIEGLIGVGKTTLGNILSNELKVPFYSELNNDFTLAVLDKFYRDKSRWAFPVQINFLNERFKLIKGVFRTKGGILDRSIYGDCVFASLLNCDGHISDEEYKIYIDLLDNMLEHSQRPSLLIYLDCSIDEVERRIKNRNRSFEMNIPRDYLEGLNRKYLKWYNEYSLSSKIKFSYDDINIFNEEDKNKVISLIRDKLVL
;
A
#
# COMPACT_ATOMS: atom_id res chain seq x y z
N MET A 1 -14.99 2.68 -0.84
CA MET A 1 -13.57 2.94 -0.44
C MET A 1 -12.67 2.57 -1.61
N ILE A 2 -11.76 3.45 -2.03
CA ILE A 2 -10.77 3.14 -3.07
C ILE A 2 -9.45 2.85 -2.38
N VAL A 3 -8.74 1.80 -2.77
CA VAL A 3 -7.42 1.48 -2.22
C VAL A 3 -6.38 1.55 -3.33
N ILE A 4 -5.24 2.20 -3.04
CA ILE A 4 -4.11 2.28 -3.95
C ILE A 4 -2.98 1.42 -3.40
N GLU A 5 -2.54 0.44 -4.18
CA GLU A 5 -1.54 -0.55 -3.81
C GLU A 5 -0.34 -0.49 -4.76
N GLY A 6 0.77 -1.05 -4.31
CA GLY A 6 2.01 -1.10 -5.09
C GLY A 6 3.25 -0.85 -4.24
N LEU A 7 4.42 -0.99 -4.86
CA LEU A 7 5.70 -0.91 -4.18
C LEU A 7 5.95 0.42 -3.46
N ILE A 8 6.92 0.39 -2.54
CA ILE A 8 7.47 1.60 -1.92
C ILE A 8 7.96 2.53 -3.03
N GLY A 9 7.73 3.84 -2.92
CA GLY A 9 8.21 4.80 -3.92
C GLY A 9 7.43 4.84 -5.24
N VAL A 10 6.46 3.94 -5.47
CA VAL A 10 5.75 3.85 -6.78
C VAL A 10 4.89 5.07 -7.11
N GLY A 11 4.57 5.95 -6.16
CA GLY A 11 3.76 7.17 -6.43
C GLY A 11 2.29 7.07 -6.01
N LYS A 12 1.96 6.17 -5.07
CA LYS A 12 0.60 6.06 -4.50
C LYS A 12 0.08 7.39 -3.95
N THR A 13 0.89 8.10 -3.17
CA THR A 13 0.54 9.39 -2.57
C THR A 13 0.22 10.45 -3.64
N THR A 14 0.96 10.46 -4.76
CA THR A 14 0.71 11.38 -5.87
C THR A 14 -0.67 11.11 -6.48
N LEU A 15 -0.94 9.86 -6.86
CA LEU A 15 -2.24 9.48 -7.44
C LEU A 15 -3.39 9.70 -6.45
N GLY A 16 -3.19 9.39 -5.17
CA GLY A 16 -4.20 9.58 -4.13
C GLY A 16 -4.64 11.03 -3.97
N ASN A 17 -3.70 11.98 -4.01
CA ASN A 17 -4.02 13.41 -3.98
C ASN A 17 -4.79 13.87 -5.23
N ILE A 18 -4.37 13.41 -6.41
CA ILE A 18 -5.08 13.70 -7.67
C ILE A 18 -6.51 13.19 -7.58
N LEU A 19 -6.71 11.93 -7.21
CA LEU A 19 -8.03 11.32 -7.11
C LEU A 19 -8.92 12.00 -6.06
N SER A 20 -8.36 12.40 -4.93
CA SER A 20 -9.10 13.16 -3.91
C SER A 20 -9.65 14.47 -4.48
N ASN A 21 -8.85 15.19 -5.26
CA ASN A 21 -9.27 16.44 -5.88
C ASN A 21 -10.31 16.24 -6.98
N GLU A 22 -10.18 15.19 -7.79
CA GLU A 22 -11.06 14.89 -8.93
C GLU A 22 -12.39 14.24 -8.53
N LEU A 23 -12.40 13.46 -7.45
CA LEU A 23 -13.58 12.74 -6.95
C LEU A 23 -14.24 13.43 -5.76
N LYS A 24 -13.62 14.48 -5.20
CA LYS A 24 -14.09 15.22 -4.02
C LYS A 24 -14.32 14.32 -2.80
N VAL A 25 -13.43 13.36 -2.59
CA VAL A 25 -13.42 12.45 -1.42
C VAL A 25 -12.09 12.55 -0.70
N PRO A 26 -12.05 12.36 0.64
CA PRO A 26 -10.81 12.48 1.39
C PRO A 26 -9.76 11.43 1.01
N PHE A 27 -8.50 11.85 0.98
CA PHE A 27 -7.34 10.97 0.86
C PHE A 27 -6.71 10.72 2.23
N TYR A 28 -6.43 9.45 2.53
CA TYR A 28 -5.81 8.99 3.76
C TYR A 28 -4.44 8.39 3.45
N SER A 29 -3.39 9.13 3.80
CA SER A 29 -2.00 8.76 3.58
C SER A 29 -1.51 7.66 4.52
N GLU A 30 -0.58 6.83 4.04
CA GLU A 30 -0.01 5.68 4.73
C GLU A 30 0.80 6.07 5.97
N LEU A 31 1.60 7.14 5.89
CA LEU A 31 2.48 7.60 6.96
C LEU A 31 1.99 8.96 7.46
N ASN A 32 1.09 8.94 8.44
CA ASN A 32 0.43 10.13 8.96
C ASN A 32 0.78 10.46 10.42
N ASN A 33 1.69 9.72 11.05
CA ASN A 33 2.07 9.94 12.45
C ASN A 33 3.54 9.60 12.75
N ASP A 34 4.12 10.38 13.66
CA ASP A 34 5.54 10.31 14.04
C ASP A 34 5.90 8.99 14.72
N PHE A 35 4.95 8.39 15.46
CA PHE A 35 5.17 7.12 16.13
C PHE A 35 5.45 5.99 15.12
N THR A 36 4.66 5.92 14.04
CA THR A 36 4.84 4.93 12.98
C THR A 36 6.17 5.13 12.26
N LEU A 37 6.58 6.38 12.03
CA LEU A 37 7.89 6.69 11.46
C LEU A 37 9.03 6.21 12.38
N ALA A 38 8.91 6.41 13.69
CA ALA A 38 9.88 5.93 14.67
C ALA A 38 9.94 4.39 14.73
N VAL A 39 8.81 3.68 14.66
CA VAL A 39 8.81 2.20 14.61
C VAL A 39 9.43 1.70 13.29
N LEU A 40 9.14 2.37 12.17
CA LEU A 40 9.71 2.04 10.87
C LEU A 40 11.22 2.25 10.80
N ASP A 41 11.75 3.32 11.41
CA ASP A 41 13.19 3.54 11.54
C ASP A 41 13.86 2.39 12.31
N LYS A 42 13.25 1.93 13.42
CA LYS A 42 13.74 0.78 14.17
C LYS A 42 13.71 -0.51 13.35
N PHE A 43 12.66 -0.73 12.55
CA PHE A 43 12.57 -1.84 11.61
C PHE A 43 13.74 -1.87 10.62
N TYR A 44 14.09 -0.74 10.01
CA TYR A 44 15.20 -0.72 9.07
C TYR A 44 16.57 -0.91 9.72
N ARG A 45 16.71 -0.65 11.03
CA ARG A 45 17.95 -0.91 11.79
C ARG A 45 18.08 -2.35 12.28
N ASP A 46 16.96 -2.99 12.64
CA ASP A 46 16.94 -4.38 13.14
C ASP A 46 15.61 -5.04 12.75
N LYS A 47 15.59 -5.63 11.56
CA LYS A 47 14.40 -6.29 11.02
C LYS A 47 13.95 -7.45 11.89
N SER A 48 14.86 -8.28 12.38
CA SER A 48 14.50 -9.47 13.17
C SER A 48 13.82 -9.11 14.49
N ARG A 49 14.17 -7.99 15.12
CA ARG A 49 13.48 -7.52 16.33
C ARG A 49 12.17 -6.78 16.04
N TRP A 50 12.10 -6.04 14.94
CA TRP A 50 11.06 -5.03 14.72
C TRP A 50 10.09 -5.35 13.58
N ALA A 51 10.30 -6.42 12.81
CA ALA A 51 9.41 -6.83 11.73
C ALA A 51 7.99 -7.10 12.23
N PHE A 52 7.82 -7.97 13.23
CA PHE A 52 6.49 -8.24 13.78
C PHE A 52 5.84 -6.98 14.41
N PRO A 53 6.50 -6.21 15.31
CA PRO A 53 5.94 -4.98 15.85
C PRO A 53 5.52 -3.95 14.80
N VAL A 54 6.31 -3.75 13.73
CA VAL A 54 5.95 -2.77 12.70
C VAL A 54 4.74 -3.22 11.89
N GLN A 55 4.59 -4.52 11.60
CA GLN A 55 3.41 -5.05 10.93
C GLN A 55 2.14 -4.89 11.79
N ILE A 56 2.21 -5.16 13.09
CA ILE A 56 1.08 -4.94 14.01
C ILE A 56 0.72 -3.45 14.12
N ASN A 57 1.73 -2.57 14.18
CA ASN A 57 1.50 -1.13 14.17
C ASN A 57 0.79 -0.67 12.88
N PHE A 58 1.27 -1.11 11.71
CA PHE A 58 0.61 -0.79 10.44
C PHE A 58 -0.83 -1.30 10.41
N LEU A 59 -1.07 -2.54 10.83
CA LEU A 59 -2.40 -3.13 10.89
C LEU A 59 -3.39 -2.27 11.70
N ASN A 60 -2.97 -1.82 12.88
CA ASN A 60 -3.76 -0.92 13.73
C ASN A 60 -4.01 0.45 13.05
N GLU A 61 -2.99 1.05 12.45
CA GLU A 61 -3.14 2.34 11.75
C GLU A 61 -4.06 2.22 10.53
N ARG A 62 -3.93 1.19 9.70
CA ARG A 62 -4.84 0.96 8.55
C ARG A 62 -6.28 0.84 9.00
N PHE A 63 -6.53 0.14 10.11
CA PHE A 63 -7.88 0.00 10.62
C PHE A 63 -8.46 1.32 11.14
N LYS A 64 -7.63 2.20 11.73
CA LYS A 64 -8.05 3.57 12.04
C LYS A 64 -8.41 4.35 10.77
N LEU A 65 -7.64 4.23 9.70
CA LEU A 65 -7.94 4.89 8.42
C LEU A 65 -9.25 4.38 7.80
N ILE A 66 -9.49 3.07 7.81
CA ILE A 66 -10.75 2.47 7.33
C ILE A 66 -11.95 3.00 8.10
N LYS A 67 -11.86 3.09 9.43
CA LYS A 67 -12.90 3.72 10.26
C LYS A 67 -13.11 5.19 9.89
N GLY A 68 -12.03 5.90 9.54
CA GLY A 68 -12.09 7.26 9.02
C GLY A 68 -12.90 7.36 7.72
N VAL A 69 -12.56 6.54 6.73
CA VAL A 69 -13.27 6.46 5.43
C VAL A 69 -14.76 6.17 5.61
N PHE A 70 -15.11 5.29 6.54
CA PHE A 70 -16.50 4.96 6.83
C PHE A 70 -17.26 6.18 7.39
N ARG A 71 -16.66 6.92 8.33
CA ARG A 71 -17.26 8.13 8.91
C ARG A 71 -17.51 9.22 7.86
N THR A 72 -16.63 9.35 6.87
CA THR A 72 -16.77 10.32 5.77
C THR A 72 -17.59 9.81 4.60
N LYS A 73 -18.15 8.59 4.69
CA LYS A 73 -18.95 7.93 3.63
C LYS A 73 -18.20 7.78 2.30
N GLY A 74 -16.88 7.66 2.35
CA GLY A 74 -16.05 7.59 1.15
C GLY A 74 -14.64 8.13 1.38
N GLY A 75 -13.69 7.61 0.61
CA GLY A 75 -12.30 7.99 0.71
C GLY A 75 -11.37 7.06 -0.04
N ILE A 76 -10.14 7.54 -0.23
CA ILE A 76 -9.03 6.87 -0.91
C ILE A 76 -7.96 6.55 0.13
N LEU A 77 -7.51 5.30 0.18
CA LEU A 77 -6.42 4.87 1.06
C LEU A 77 -5.11 4.68 0.28
N ASP A 78 -4.01 5.22 0.79
CA ASP A 78 -2.65 4.84 0.42
C ASP A 78 -2.27 3.56 1.17
N ARG A 79 -2.25 2.43 0.44
CA ARG A 79 -2.28 1.05 0.95
C ARG A 79 -3.53 0.70 1.75
N SER A 80 -3.68 -0.59 1.97
CA SER A 80 -4.79 -1.15 2.73
C SER A 80 -4.34 -2.34 3.58
N ILE A 81 -5.16 -2.64 4.59
CA ILE A 81 -5.05 -3.85 5.41
C ILE A 81 -4.99 -5.14 4.56
N TYR A 82 -5.55 -5.12 3.35
CA TYR A 82 -5.55 -6.26 2.44
C TYR A 82 -4.18 -6.50 1.79
N GLY A 83 -3.42 -5.44 1.50
CA GLY A 83 -2.10 -5.51 0.86
C GLY A 83 -0.95 -5.69 1.86
N ASP A 84 -1.15 -5.29 3.12
CA ASP A 84 -0.10 -5.38 4.16
C ASP A 84 0.35 -6.83 4.43
N CYS A 85 -0.52 -7.83 4.18
CA CYS A 85 -0.17 -9.25 4.34
C CYS A 85 0.99 -9.69 3.42
N VAL A 86 1.22 -8.98 2.30
CA VAL A 86 2.35 -9.21 1.39
C VAL A 86 3.68 -8.99 2.12
N PHE A 87 3.79 -7.93 2.93
CA PHE A 87 4.99 -7.62 3.70
C PHE A 87 5.22 -8.63 4.80
N ALA A 88 4.18 -8.93 5.61
CA ALA A 88 4.28 -9.92 6.67
C ALA A 88 4.69 -11.31 6.13
N SER A 89 4.11 -11.72 5.00
CA SER A 89 4.47 -12.97 4.34
C SER A 89 5.92 -13.00 3.84
N LEU A 90 6.43 -11.89 3.31
CA LEU A 90 7.85 -11.83 2.91
C LEU A 90 8.77 -11.93 4.12
N LEU A 91 8.48 -11.14 5.16
CA LEU A 91 9.30 -11.10 6.36
C LEU A 91 9.31 -12.43 7.11
N ASN A 92 8.22 -13.20 7.07
CA ASN A 92 8.21 -14.57 7.57
C ASN A 92 9.06 -15.51 6.70
N CYS A 93 8.92 -15.48 5.37
CA CYS A 93 9.76 -16.28 4.47
C CYS A 93 11.26 -15.97 4.65
N ASP A 94 11.62 -14.71 4.91
CA ASP A 94 13.00 -14.27 5.12
C ASP A 94 13.50 -14.54 6.55
N GLY A 95 12.68 -15.12 7.43
CA GLY A 95 13.04 -15.47 8.81
C GLY A 95 13.10 -14.28 9.79
N HIS A 96 12.53 -13.13 9.43
CA HIS A 96 12.41 -11.95 10.30
C HIS A 96 11.14 -11.95 11.15
N ILE A 97 10.14 -12.76 10.80
CA ILE A 97 8.92 -13.01 11.58
C ILE A 97 8.81 -14.52 11.77
N SER A 98 8.65 -14.99 13.01
CA SER A 98 8.48 -16.43 13.26
C SER A 98 7.15 -16.96 12.72
N ASP A 99 7.00 -18.28 12.59
CA ASP A 99 5.73 -18.86 12.15
C ASP A 99 4.59 -18.60 13.14
N GLU A 100 4.90 -18.57 14.44
CA GLU A 100 3.94 -18.20 15.49
C GLU A 100 3.53 -16.73 15.39
N GLU A 101 4.50 -15.82 15.22
CA GLU A 101 4.24 -14.39 15.03
C GLU A 101 3.41 -14.16 13.75
N TYR A 102 3.74 -14.86 12.66
CA TYR A 102 3.00 -14.77 11.41
C TYR A 102 1.57 -15.29 11.57
N LYS A 103 1.38 -16.40 12.29
CA LYS A 103 0.05 -16.91 12.61
C LYS A 103 -0.75 -15.91 13.45
N ILE A 104 -0.16 -15.33 14.49
CA ILE A 104 -0.80 -14.29 15.30
C ILE A 104 -1.21 -13.09 14.44
N TYR A 105 -0.34 -12.67 13.52
CA TYR A 105 -0.63 -11.58 12.59
C TYR A 105 -1.82 -11.89 11.68
N ILE A 106 -1.86 -13.09 11.07
CA ILE A 106 -2.96 -13.50 10.19
C ILE A 106 -4.28 -13.63 10.96
N ASP A 107 -4.27 -14.29 12.12
CA ASP A 107 -5.47 -14.43 12.96
C ASP A 107 -6.01 -13.04 13.35
N LEU A 108 -5.13 -12.08 13.70
CA LEU A 108 -5.54 -10.71 14.01
C LEU A 108 -6.07 -9.96 12.77
N LEU A 109 -5.42 -10.10 11.62
CA LEU A 109 -5.85 -9.53 10.36
C LEU A 109 -7.27 -10.00 10.00
N ASP A 110 -7.53 -11.31 10.05
CA ASP A 110 -8.82 -11.90 9.73
C ASP A 110 -9.93 -11.35 10.64
N ASN A 111 -9.70 -11.34 11.96
CA ASN A 111 -10.64 -10.75 12.93
C ASN A 111 -10.96 -9.28 12.62
N MET A 112 -9.96 -8.50 12.20
CA MET A 112 -10.18 -7.08 11.87
C MET A 112 -10.94 -6.90 10.55
N LEU A 113 -10.72 -7.80 9.58
CA LEU A 113 -11.40 -7.79 8.30
C LEU A 113 -12.90 -8.10 8.41
N GLU A 114 -13.32 -8.90 9.40
CA GLU A 114 -14.75 -9.12 9.71
C GLU A 114 -15.50 -7.83 10.04
N HIS A 115 -14.78 -6.82 10.54
CA HIS A 115 -15.32 -5.51 10.89
C HIS A 115 -14.97 -4.42 9.86
N SER A 116 -14.44 -4.80 8.70
CA SER A 116 -14.02 -3.88 7.64
C SER A 116 -14.97 -3.96 6.44
N GLN A 117 -15.18 -2.82 5.78
CA GLN A 117 -15.85 -2.81 4.49
C GLN A 117 -14.88 -3.16 3.37
N ARG A 118 -15.34 -3.98 2.42
CA ARG A 118 -14.59 -4.28 1.21
C ARG A 118 -14.35 -3.01 0.38
N PRO A 119 -13.20 -2.90 -0.30
CA PRO A 119 -12.99 -1.80 -1.24
C PRO A 119 -14.03 -1.85 -2.36
N SER A 120 -14.33 -0.69 -2.92
CA SER A 120 -15.11 -0.57 -4.16
C SER A 120 -14.20 -0.77 -5.37
N LEU A 121 -12.93 -0.37 -5.25
CA LEU A 121 -11.92 -0.46 -6.29
C LEU A 121 -10.53 -0.61 -5.67
N LEU A 122 -9.75 -1.53 -6.21
CA LEU A 122 -8.31 -1.63 -6.00
C LEU A 122 -7.57 -1.08 -7.22
N ILE A 123 -6.66 -0.13 -6.99
CA ILE A 123 -5.77 0.43 -7.98
C ILE A 123 -4.36 -0.06 -7.68
N TYR A 124 -3.79 -0.89 -8.54
CA TYR A 124 -2.41 -1.35 -8.42
C TYR A 124 -1.50 -0.52 -9.30
N LEU A 125 -0.53 0.15 -8.68
CA LEU A 125 0.51 0.89 -9.37
C LEU A 125 1.75 -0.01 -9.54
N ASP A 126 2.14 -0.20 -10.78
CA ASP A 126 3.29 -0.98 -11.19
C ASP A 126 4.37 -0.08 -11.77
N CYS A 127 5.61 -0.52 -11.61
CA CYS A 127 6.79 0.21 -12.03
C CYS A 127 8.03 -0.69 -11.97
N SER A 128 8.97 -0.47 -12.88
CA SER A 128 10.27 -1.15 -12.82
C SER A 128 11.01 -0.89 -11.49
N ILE A 129 11.82 -1.86 -11.06
CA ILE A 129 12.61 -1.76 -9.81
C ILE A 129 13.60 -0.59 -9.90
N ASP A 130 14.18 -0.34 -11.06
CA ASP A 130 15.11 0.77 -11.29
C ASP A 130 14.44 2.12 -11.04
N GLU A 131 13.21 2.29 -11.52
CA GLU A 131 12.44 3.51 -11.31
C GLU A 131 11.97 3.65 -9.85
N VAL A 132 11.61 2.54 -9.20
CA VAL A 132 11.33 2.53 -7.75
C VAL A 132 12.53 3.00 -6.94
N GLU A 133 13.72 2.44 -7.20
CA GLU A 133 14.96 2.85 -6.52
C GLU A 133 15.27 4.33 -6.77
N ARG A 134 15.12 4.80 -8.01
CA ARG A 134 15.31 6.22 -8.36
C ARG A 134 14.35 7.12 -7.57
N ARG A 135 13.09 6.75 -7.46
CA ARG A 135 12.06 7.51 -6.69
C ARG A 135 12.35 7.50 -5.19
N ILE A 136 12.77 6.36 -4.63
CA ILE A 136 13.14 6.26 -3.21
C ILE A 136 14.31 7.19 -2.90
N LYS A 137 15.36 7.19 -3.74
CA LYS A 137 16.52 8.09 -3.61
C LYS A 137 16.11 9.55 -3.66
N ASN A 138 15.27 9.94 -4.63
CA ASN A 138 14.79 11.33 -4.76
C ASN A 138 13.94 11.78 -3.56
N ARG A 139 13.20 10.86 -2.91
CA ARG A 139 12.38 11.17 -1.73
C ARG A 139 13.22 11.45 -0.48
N ASN A 140 14.49 11.02 -0.46
CA ASN A 140 15.48 11.32 0.57
C ASN A 140 15.02 11.05 2.02
N ARG A 141 14.30 9.94 2.23
CA ARG A 141 14.00 9.46 3.59
C ARG A 141 15.18 8.65 4.10
N SER A 142 15.81 9.12 5.16
CA SER A 142 17.07 8.56 5.69
C SER A 142 17.02 7.04 5.91
N PHE A 143 15.90 6.52 6.42
CA PHE A 143 15.72 5.09 6.71
C PHE A 143 15.41 4.22 5.47
N GLU A 144 15.13 4.80 4.31
CA GLU A 144 14.83 4.05 3.06
C GLU A 144 16.04 3.98 2.11
N MET A 145 17.13 4.72 2.38
CA MET A 145 18.25 4.85 1.43
C MET A 145 19.02 3.56 1.16
N ASN A 146 18.95 2.59 2.08
CA ASN A 146 19.72 1.35 2.03
C ASN A 146 18.83 0.10 1.91
N ILE A 147 17.62 0.24 1.36
CA ILE A 147 16.76 -0.91 1.11
C ILE A 147 17.43 -1.80 0.04
N PRO A 148 17.73 -3.09 0.34
CA PRO A 148 18.35 -3.98 -0.64
C PRO A 148 17.44 -4.20 -1.85
N ARG A 149 18.04 -4.25 -3.04
CA ARG A 149 17.31 -4.52 -4.29
C ARG A 149 16.54 -5.85 -4.25
N ASP A 150 17.17 -6.91 -3.77
CA ASP A 150 16.55 -8.24 -3.68
C ASP A 150 15.28 -8.24 -2.83
N TYR A 151 15.22 -7.39 -1.80
CA TYR A 151 14.02 -7.20 -0.99
C TYR A 151 12.91 -6.49 -1.77
N LEU A 152 13.23 -5.46 -2.57
CA LEU A 152 12.27 -4.80 -3.46
C LEU A 152 11.75 -5.77 -4.53
N GLU A 153 12.62 -6.58 -5.12
CA GLU A 153 12.24 -7.59 -6.09
C GLU A 153 11.36 -8.68 -5.48
N GLY A 154 11.68 -9.14 -4.27
CA GLY A 154 10.88 -10.10 -3.51
C GLY A 154 9.49 -9.56 -3.20
N LEU A 155 9.40 -8.31 -2.74
CA LEU A 155 8.12 -7.61 -2.54
C LEU A 155 7.34 -7.50 -3.85
N ASN A 156 7.99 -7.15 -4.96
CA ASN A 156 7.32 -6.99 -6.25
C ASN A 156 6.66 -8.30 -6.69
N ARG A 157 7.41 -9.40 -6.62
CA ARG A 157 6.89 -10.73 -6.98
C ARG A 157 5.67 -11.12 -6.13
N LYS A 158 5.75 -10.93 -4.81
CA LYS A 158 4.62 -11.23 -3.92
C LYS A 158 3.43 -10.30 -4.15
N TYR A 159 3.65 -9.02 -4.40
CA TYR A 159 2.58 -8.06 -4.72
C TYR A 159 1.87 -8.39 -6.03
N LEU A 160 2.60 -8.73 -7.09
CA LEU A 160 2.03 -9.14 -8.36
C LEU A 160 1.20 -10.43 -8.22
N LYS A 161 1.71 -11.41 -7.47
CA LYS A 161 0.95 -12.64 -7.16
C LYS A 161 -0.34 -12.31 -6.41
N TRP A 162 -0.24 -11.54 -5.32
CA TRP A 162 -1.38 -11.10 -4.53
C TRP A 162 -2.41 -10.31 -5.35
N TYR A 163 -1.95 -9.39 -6.21
CA TYR A 163 -2.82 -8.64 -7.10
C TYR A 163 -3.60 -9.56 -8.04
N ASN A 164 -2.95 -10.58 -8.62
CA ASN A 164 -3.60 -11.52 -9.52
C ASN A 164 -4.66 -12.36 -8.79
N GLU A 165 -4.39 -12.76 -7.55
CA GLU A 165 -5.29 -13.55 -6.70
C GLU A 165 -6.42 -12.70 -6.05
N TYR A 166 -6.25 -11.38 -5.96
CA TYR A 166 -7.24 -10.48 -5.37
C TYR A 166 -8.58 -10.53 -6.10
N SER A 167 -9.65 -10.75 -5.34
CA SER A 167 -11.03 -10.89 -5.84
C SER A 167 -12.09 -10.19 -4.98
N LEU A 168 -11.69 -9.35 -4.02
CA LEU A 168 -12.61 -8.71 -3.08
C LEU A 168 -13.41 -7.54 -3.69
N SER A 169 -12.94 -6.98 -4.80
CA SER A 169 -13.56 -5.87 -5.53
C SER A 169 -13.07 -5.84 -6.98
N SER A 170 -13.65 -4.93 -7.79
CA SER A 170 -13.03 -4.52 -9.05
C SER A 170 -11.58 -4.11 -8.81
N LYS A 171 -10.70 -4.47 -9.74
CA LYS A 171 -9.28 -4.11 -9.72
C LYS A 171 -8.82 -3.56 -11.06
N ILE A 172 -7.89 -2.61 -11.03
CA ILE A 172 -7.21 -2.07 -12.19
C ILE A 172 -5.72 -1.97 -11.91
N LYS A 173 -4.91 -2.07 -12.96
CA LYS A 173 -3.46 -1.97 -12.89
C LYS A 173 -3.02 -0.83 -13.81
N PHE A 174 -2.12 0.01 -13.31
CA PHE A 174 -1.47 1.06 -14.08
C PHE A 174 0.03 0.90 -13.97
N SER A 175 0.72 0.96 -15.11
CA SER A 175 2.18 1.09 -15.14
C SER A 175 2.54 2.54 -15.38
N TYR A 176 3.44 3.09 -14.56
CA TYR A 176 4.01 4.42 -14.84
C TYR A 176 4.97 4.42 -16.03
N ASP A 177 5.37 3.25 -16.50
CA ASP A 177 6.17 3.12 -17.72
C ASP A 177 5.30 3.37 -18.97
N ASP A 178 3.99 3.14 -18.87
CA ASP A 178 3.03 3.29 -19.97
C ASP A 178 2.22 4.60 -19.89
N ILE A 179 2.00 5.13 -18.69
CA ILE A 179 1.09 6.26 -18.43
C ILE A 179 1.76 7.31 -17.58
N ASN A 180 1.77 8.56 -18.06
CA ASN A 180 2.28 9.69 -17.32
C ASN A 180 1.15 10.54 -16.72
N ILE A 181 0.82 10.34 -15.44
CA ILE A 181 -0.23 11.11 -14.74
C ILE A 181 0.08 12.61 -14.58
N PHE A 182 1.29 13.06 -14.91
CA PHE A 182 1.65 14.48 -14.96
C PHE A 182 1.33 15.12 -16.32
N ASN A 183 1.05 14.32 -17.33
CA ASN A 183 0.47 14.76 -18.59
C ASN A 183 -1.07 14.79 -18.44
N GLU A 184 -1.70 15.90 -18.83
CA GLU A 184 -3.15 16.09 -18.64
C GLU A 184 -4.00 15.10 -19.46
N GLU A 185 -3.56 14.70 -20.66
CA GLU A 185 -4.30 13.74 -21.49
C GLU A 185 -4.33 12.37 -20.81
N ASP A 186 -3.17 11.88 -20.38
CA ASP A 186 -3.03 10.60 -19.68
C ASP A 186 -3.72 10.61 -18.31
N LYS A 187 -3.60 11.70 -17.56
CA LYS A 187 -4.34 11.91 -16.32
C LYS A 187 -5.84 11.76 -16.57
N ASN A 188 -6.39 12.46 -17.57
CA ASN A 188 -7.82 12.39 -17.88
C ASN A 188 -8.26 10.98 -18.28
N LYS A 189 -7.45 10.24 -19.06
CA LYS A 189 -7.70 8.83 -19.38
C LYS A 189 -7.78 7.96 -18.13
N VAL A 190 -6.82 8.11 -17.20
CA VAL A 190 -6.79 7.37 -15.93
C VAL A 190 -8.03 7.66 -15.08
N ILE A 191 -8.39 8.94 -14.94
CA ILE A 191 -9.56 9.35 -14.17
C ILE A 191 -10.86 8.80 -14.79
N SER A 192 -10.98 8.83 -16.12
CA SER A 192 -12.13 8.25 -16.81
C SER A 192 -12.25 6.76 -16.53
N LEU A 193 -11.16 6.00 -16.70
CA LEU A 193 -11.15 4.55 -16.45
C LEU A 193 -11.53 4.21 -15.00
N ILE A 194 -11.05 5.00 -14.04
CA ILE A 194 -11.39 4.84 -12.62
C ILE A 194 -12.87 5.09 -12.39
N ARG A 195 -13.44 6.15 -12.97
CA ARG A 195 -14.88 6.45 -12.85
C ARG A 195 -15.72 5.33 -13.44
N ASP A 196 -15.38 4.82 -14.62
CA ASP A 196 -16.12 3.72 -15.27
C ASP A 196 -16.14 2.45 -14.40
N LYS A 197 -15.05 2.18 -13.67
CA LYS A 197 -14.97 1.03 -12.75
C LYS A 197 -15.71 1.22 -11.43
N LEU A 198 -16.05 2.45 -11.06
CA LEU A 198 -16.79 2.78 -9.84
C LEU A 198 -18.32 2.78 -10.05
N VAL A 199 -18.81 2.85 -11.29
CA VAL A 199 -20.24 3.01 -11.64
C VAL A 199 -20.97 1.65 -11.82
N LEU A 200 -20.39 0.55 -11.32
CA LEU A 200 -21.04 -0.76 -11.23
C LEU A 200 -21.53 -1.04 -9.80
#